data_AF-A0AAW0FNF0-F1
#
_entry.id   AF-A0AAW0FNF0-F1
#
_cell.length_a   1.000
_cell.length_b   1.000
_cell.length_c   1.000
_cell.angle_alpha   90.00
_cell.angle_beta   90.00
_cell.angle_gamma   90.00
#
_symmetry.space_group_name_H-M   'P 1'
#
loop_
_entity.id
_entity.type
_entity.pdbx_description
1 polymer ?
#
loop_
_entity_poly.entity_id
_entity_poly.type
_entity_poly.pdbx_seq_one_letter_code
_entity_poly.pdbx_strand_id
1 'polypeptide(L)'
;MEQIAQQISYSIPNQPPPFQTINYLQPILDAYNNGAYDGMENAIFPSFFHGKCLRDGVTPPGCPNPDCDVVCGTPGSLVHFYPKLRYIAFNQTRRGLQALALPGVDAYNQLEQAVLDSVHQGSNSRRDGRLSRYGLSYARRSDDDDVRSQLRSIMDDLPNIMERVCGGTGSGSTNGLPDCSWTSPMKEYILTFP
;
A
#
# COMPACT_ATOMS: atom_id res chain seq x y z
N MET A 1 7.48 0.14 1.43
CA MET A 1 7.90 -0.54 0.18
C MET A 1 9.31 -1.06 0.26
N GLU A 2 10.27 -0.30 0.80
CA GLU A 2 11.66 -0.78 0.99
C GLU A 2 11.75 -2.08 1.81
N GLN A 3 11.00 -2.20 2.91
CA GLN A 3 10.95 -3.44 3.70
C GLN A 3 10.42 -4.64 2.89
N ILE A 4 9.46 -4.42 1.99
CA ILE A 4 8.91 -5.46 1.11
C ILE A 4 9.96 -5.85 0.07
N ALA A 5 10.60 -4.84 -0.56
CA ALA A 5 11.70 -5.07 -1.50
C ALA A 5 12.85 -5.86 -0.85
N GLN A 6 13.16 -5.59 0.41
CA GLN A 6 14.17 -6.35 1.15
C GLN A 6 13.74 -7.81 1.37
N GLN A 7 12.48 -8.07 1.73
CA GLN A 7 11.98 -9.45 1.87
C GLN A 7 12.01 -10.21 0.53
N ILE A 8 11.58 -9.58 -0.56
CA ILE A 8 11.62 -10.18 -1.90
C ILE A 8 13.07 -10.49 -2.30
N SER A 9 14.02 -9.60 -2.00
CA SER A 9 15.44 -9.82 -2.27
C SER A 9 15.93 -11.11 -1.62
N TYR A 10 15.58 -11.35 -0.35
CA TYR A 10 15.98 -12.57 0.35
C TYR A 10 15.37 -13.85 -0.22
N SER A 11 14.21 -13.77 -0.86
CA SER A 11 13.54 -14.90 -1.55
C SER A 11 14.16 -15.26 -2.90
N ILE A 12 15.01 -14.40 -3.47
CA ILE A 12 15.65 -14.66 -4.77
C ILE A 12 17.06 -15.27 -4.55
N PRO A 13 17.44 -16.37 -5.23
CA PRO A 13 18.71 -17.08 -4.99
C PRO A 13 20.02 -16.26 -5.13
N ASN A 14 19.97 -15.10 -5.78
CA ASN A 14 21.12 -14.20 -5.95
C ASN A 14 21.03 -12.92 -5.13
N GLN A 15 19.97 -12.79 -4.33
CA GLN A 15 19.74 -11.68 -3.41
C GLN A 15 20.05 -10.32 -4.06
N PRO A 16 19.31 -9.95 -5.14
CA PRO A 16 19.55 -8.69 -5.82
C PRO A 16 19.43 -7.54 -4.81
N PRO A 17 20.26 -6.50 -4.91
CA PRO A 17 20.26 -5.44 -3.91
C PRO A 17 18.87 -4.77 -3.81
N PRO A 18 18.48 -4.24 -2.63
CA PRO A 18 17.13 -3.72 -2.40
C PRO A 18 16.66 -2.67 -3.42
N PHE A 19 17.58 -1.83 -3.94
CA PHE A 19 17.27 -0.83 -4.96
C PHE A 19 16.92 -1.42 -6.34
N GLN A 20 17.35 -2.63 -6.66
CA GLN A 20 16.89 -3.34 -7.86
C GLN A 20 15.54 -3.98 -7.59
N THR A 21 15.38 -4.53 -6.39
CA THR A 21 14.15 -5.24 -6.00
C THR A 21 12.95 -4.30 -5.88
N ILE A 22 13.17 -3.03 -5.49
CA ILE A 22 12.09 -2.03 -5.46
C ILE A 22 11.52 -1.76 -6.86
N ASN A 23 12.32 -1.92 -7.93
CA ASN A 23 11.84 -1.75 -9.30
C ASN A 23 10.83 -2.84 -9.69
N TYR A 24 10.89 -4.04 -9.10
CA TYR A 24 9.89 -5.07 -9.34
C TYR A 24 8.53 -4.68 -8.78
N LEU A 25 8.48 -3.83 -7.75
CA LEU A 25 7.24 -3.32 -7.15
C LEU A 25 6.63 -2.16 -7.95
N GLN A 26 7.32 -1.66 -8.98
CA GLN A 26 6.87 -0.50 -9.75
C GLN A 26 5.46 -0.68 -10.36
N PRO A 27 5.07 -1.83 -10.93
CA PRO A 27 3.72 -2.01 -11.45
C PRO A 27 2.62 -1.81 -10.40
N ILE A 28 2.86 -2.25 -9.15
CA ILE A 28 1.94 -2.05 -8.02
C ILE A 28 1.89 -0.57 -7.64
N LEU A 29 3.04 0.10 -7.59
CA LEU A 29 3.12 1.52 -7.27
C LEU A 29 2.41 2.37 -8.32
N ASP A 30 2.61 2.09 -9.60
CA ASP A 30 1.98 2.81 -10.70
C ASP A 30 0.46 2.59 -10.67
N ALA A 31 0.01 1.34 -10.52
CA ALA A 31 -1.42 1.03 -10.41
C ALA A 31 -2.06 1.70 -9.19
N TYR A 32 -1.36 1.75 -8.06
CA TYR A 32 -1.82 2.47 -6.87
C TYR A 32 -1.92 3.96 -7.15
N ASN A 33 -0.86 4.59 -7.66
CA ASN A 33 -0.83 6.02 -7.92
C ASN A 33 -1.93 6.46 -8.90
N ASN A 34 -2.22 5.65 -9.91
CA ASN A 34 -3.28 5.91 -10.89
C ASN A 34 -4.69 5.94 -10.26
N GLY A 35 -4.94 5.13 -9.22
CA GLY A 35 -6.24 5.09 -8.53
C GLY A 35 -6.28 5.82 -7.18
N ALA A 36 -5.13 6.31 -6.70
CA ALA A 36 -4.99 6.83 -5.34
C ALA A 36 -5.84 8.06 -5.11
N TYR A 37 -5.92 8.97 -6.10
CA TYR A 37 -6.70 10.21 -5.97
C TYR A 37 -8.19 9.90 -5.79
N ASP A 38 -8.81 9.24 -6.76
CA ASP A 38 -10.24 8.92 -6.72
C ASP A 38 -10.59 8.05 -5.51
N GLY A 39 -9.74 7.08 -5.18
CA GLY A 39 -9.93 6.23 -4.00
C GLY A 39 -9.88 7.03 -2.70
N MET A 40 -8.95 7.97 -2.58
CA MET A 40 -8.80 8.82 -1.40
C MET A 40 -9.91 9.85 -1.31
N GLU A 41 -10.27 10.51 -2.42
CA GLU A 41 -11.38 11.44 -2.51
C GLU A 41 -12.65 10.76 -2.01
N ASN A 42 -13.01 9.60 -2.57
CA ASN A 42 -14.21 8.85 -2.18
C ASN A 42 -14.19 8.40 -0.71
N ALA A 43 -13.02 8.02 -0.19
CA ALA A 43 -12.86 7.60 1.20
C ALA A 43 -13.00 8.75 2.20
N ILE A 44 -12.66 9.98 1.80
CA ILE A 44 -12.82 11.19 2.60
C ILE A 44 -14.24 11.75 2.41
N PHE A 45 -14.63 11.97 1.16
CA PHE A 45 -15.89 12.57 0.71
C PHE A 45 -16.62 11.64 -0.28
N PRO A 46 -17.92 11.33 -0.11
CA PRO A 46 -18.79 11.74 0.98
C PRO A 46 -18.74 10.77 2.18
N SER A 47 -17.79 9.84 2.23
CA SER A 47 -17.83 8.71 3.17
C SER A 47 -17.81 9.11 4.65
N PHE A 48 -17.01 10.12 5.02
CA PHE A 48 -16.98 10.64 6.39
C PHE A 48 -17.24 12.14 6.45
N PHE A 49 -16.66 12.88 5.51
CA PHE A 49 -16.83 14.32 5.41
C PHE A 49 -17.84 14.66 4.31
N HIS A 50 -18.65 15.69 4.54
CA HIS A 50 -19.66 16.14 3.59
C HIS A 50 -19.38 17.58 3.16
N GLY A 51 -19.44 17.87 1.86
CA GLY A 51 -19.08 19.19 1.31
C GLY A 51 -19.89 20.35 1.91
N LYS A 52 -21.15 20.12 2.27
CA LYS A 52 -21.95 21.02 3.11
C LYS A 52 -22.38 20.28 4.38
N CYS A 53 -22.56 21.00 5.48
CA CYS A 53 -23.14 20.48 6.73
C CYS A 53 -24.64 20.18 6.58
N LEU A 54 -25.06 19.48 5.52
CA LEU A 54 -26.46 19.22 5.21
C LEU A 54 -26.76 17.74 5.41
N ARG A 55 -27.83 17.45 6.14
CA ARG A 55 -28.52 16.15 6.13
C ARG A 55 -29.84 16.36 5.40
N ASP A 56 -30.09 15.61 4.34
CA ASP A 56 -31.31 15.72 3.51
C ASP A 56 -31.60 17.14 3.00
N GLY A 57 -30.53 17.90 2.70
CA GLY A 57 -30.64 19.28 2.22
C GLY A 57 -30.86 20.35 3.31
N VAL A 58 -30.92 19.96 4.59
CA VAL A 58 -31.10 20.86 5.74
C VAL A 58 -29.88 20.85 6.66
N THR A 59 -29.47 22.01 7.16
CA THR A 59 -28.39 22.11 8.16
C THR A 59 -28.92 21.67 9.54
N PRO A 60 -28.38 20.61 10.15
CA PRO A 60 -28.79 20.20 11.49
C PRO A 60 -28.54 21.31 12.53
N PRO A 61 -29.36 21.41 13.59
CA PRO A 61 -29.10 22.31 14.70
C PRO A 61 -27.71 22.04 15.29
N GLY A 62 -26.95 23.11 15.57
CA GLY A 62 -25.60 23.01 16.12
C GLY A 62 -24.48 23.00 15.08
N CYS A 63 -24.76 22.89 13.77
CA CYS A 63 -23.69 22.97 12.76
C CYS A 63 -23.33 24.41 12.42
N PRO A 64 -22.04 24.75 12.29
CA PRO A 64 -20.88 23.88 12.03
C PRO A 64 -20.05 23.43 13.26
N ASN A 65 -20.60 23.38 14.48
CA ASN A 65 -19.87 22.98 15.68
C ASN A 65 -19.39 21.49 15.60
N PRO A 66 -18.21 21.11 16.14
CA PRO A 66 -17.72 19.73 16.23
C PRO A 66 -18.69 18.67 16.79
N ASP A 67 -19.70 19.06 17.57
CA ASP A 67 -20.71 18.16 18.12
C ASP A 67 -21.85 17.82 17.14
N CYS A 68 -21.67 18.17 15.86
CA CYS A 68 -22.63 17.87 14.82
C CYS A 68 -22.70 16.39 14.44
N ASP A 69 -23.93 15.93 14.25
CA ASP A 69 -24.26 14.66 13.61
C ASP A 69 -23.67 14.48 12.19
N VAL A 70 -23.32 15.58 11.52
CA VAL A 70 -22.72 15.61 10.18
C VAL A 70 -21.37 16.30 10.27
N VAL A 71 -20.31 15.60 9.86
CA VAL A 71 -18.97 16.18 9.81
C VAL A 71 -18.80 16.95 8.49
N CYS A 72 -18.75 18.27 8.60
CA CYS A 72 -18.53 19.14 7.44
C CYS A 72 -17.13 18.93 6.87
N GLY A 73 -16.99 19.06 5.56
CA GLY A 73 -15.76 18.83 4.80
C GLY A 73 -14.95 20.08 4.50
N THR A 74 -15.20 21.19 5.20
CA THR A 74 -14.45 22.42 4.98
C THR A 74 -13.00 22.27 5.44
N PRO A 75 -12.02 22.92 4.79
CA PRO A 75 -10.62 22.81 5.19
C PRO A 75 -10.38 23.05 6.69
N GLY A 76 -11.03 24.07 7.28
CA GLY A 76 -10.94 24.35 8.72
C GLY A 76 -11.46 23.22 9.61
N SER A 77 -12.56 22.56 9.24
CA SER A 77 -13.11 21.45 10.03
C SER A 77 -12.25 20.19 9.94
N LEU A 78 -11.64 19.90 8.77
CA LEU A 78 -10.71 18.76 8.61
C LEU A 78 -9.56 18.77 9.63
N VAL A 79 -9.08 19.95 10.03
CA VAL A 79 -8.01 20.08 11.04
C VAL A 79 -8.44 19.52 12.39
N HIS A 80 -9.70 19.72 12.80
CA HIS A 80 -10.23 19.19 14.06
C HIS A 80 -10.39 17.67 14.02
N PHE A 81 -10.61 17.11 12.83
CA PHE A 81 -10.74 15.66 12.62
C PHE A 81 -9.45 15.02 12.08
N TYR A 82 -8.30 15.69 12.24
CA TYR A 82 -7.03 15.20 11.71
C TYR A 82 -6.71 13.74 12.09
N PRO A 83 -6.87 13.29 13.35
CA PRO A 83 -6.65 11.89 13.70
C PRO A 83 -7.50 10.93 12.86
N LYS A 84 -8.77 11.27 12.65
CA LYS A 84 -9.71 10.49 11.84
C LYS A 84 -9.32 10.49 10.37
N LEU A 85 -8.96 11.65 9.82
CA LEU A 85 -8.50 11.78 8.43
C LEU A 85 -7.26 10.91 8.16
N ARG A 86 -6.29 10.93 9.07
CA ARG A 86 -5.10 10.07 8.98
C ARG A 86 -5.47 8.59 8.94
N TYR A 87 -6.44 8.15 9.75
CA TYR A 87 -6.92 6.75 9.70
C TYR A 87 -7.67 6.41 8.42
N ILE A 88 -8.47 7.34 7.88
CA ILE A 88 -9.14 7.16 6.60
C ILE A 88 -8.09 6.95 5.51
N ALA A 89 -7.11 7.84 5.44
CA ALA A 89 -6.05 7.77 4.45
C ALA A 89 -5.23 6.49 4.57
N PHE A 90 -4.77 6.14 5.78
CA PHE A 90 -4.04 4.90 6.01
C PHE A 90 -4.84 3.67 5.59
N ASN A 91 -6.09 3.57 6.02
CA ASN A 91 -6.93 2.41 5.71
C ASN A 91 -7.23 2.31 4.21
N GLN A 92 -7.44 3.45 3.55
CA GLN A 92 -7.66 3.48 2.11
C GLN A 92 -6.41 3.07 1.33
N THR A 93 -5.24 3.62 1.69
CA THR A 93 -3.96 3.20 1.09
C THR A 93 -3.70 1.72 1.32
N ARG A 94 -3.90 1.23 2.54
CA ARG A 94 -3.71 -0.18 2.91
C ARG A 94 -4.59 -1.11 2.07
N ARG A 95 -5.89 -0.80 1.96
CA ARG A 95 -6.83 -1.59 1.15
C ARG A 95 -6.48 -1.54 -0.33
N GLY A 96 -6.12 -0.37 -0.86
CA GLY A 96 -5.72 -0.22 -2.26
C GLY A 96 -4.49 -1.05 -2.61
N LEU A 97 -3.43 -0.93 -1.81
CA LEU A 97 -2.21 -1.73 -2.01
C LEU A 97 -2.46 -3.23 -1.84
N GLN A 98 -3.25 -3.63 -0.84
CA GLN A 98 -3.61 -5.03 -0.63
C GLN A 98 -4.39 -5.60 -1.82
N ALA A 99 -5.33 -4.83 -2.39
CA ALA A 99 -6.10 -5.27 -3.55
C ALA A 99 -5.21 -5.47 -4.78
N LEU A 100 -4.24 -4.58 -5.01
CA LEU A 100 -3.27 -4.68 -6.10
C LEU A 100 -2.23 -5.79 -5.90
N ALA A 101 -2.07 -6.24 -4.66
CA ALA A 101 -1.16 -7.31 -4.27
C ALA A 101 -1.78 -8.71 -4.40
N LEU A 102 -3.03 -8.84 -4.84
CA LEU A 102 -3.70 -10.13 -5.00
C LEU A 102 -3.28 -10.85 -6.29
N PRO A 103 -3.09 -12.18 -6.25
CA PRO A 103 -2.88 -12.97 -7.46
C PRO A 103 -4.00 -12.80 -8.49
N GLY A 104 -3.63 -12.71 -9.77
CA GLY A 104 -4.57 -12.50 -10.85
C GLY A 104 -4.83 -11.05 -11.21
N VAL A 105 -4.35 -10.09 -10.42
CA VAL A 105 -4.31 -8.66 -10.79
C VAL A 105 -3.11 -8.41 -11.70
N ASP A 106 -3.29 -7.61 -12.75
CA ASP A 106 -2.23 -7.33 -13.74
C ASP A 106 -0.94 -6.79 -13.10
N ALA A 107 -1.06 -5.88 -12.14
CA ALA A 107 0.08 -5.33 -11.41
C ALA A 107 0.85 -6.41 -10.63
N TYR A 108 0.14 -7.32 -9.96
CA TYR A 108 0.74 -8.46 -9.27
C TYR A 108 1.40 -9.43 -10.25
N ASN A 109 0.74 -9.74 -11.37
CA ASN A 109 1.27 -10.67 -12.36
C ASN A 109 2.57 -10.12 -12.99
N GLN A 110 2.67 -8.81 -13.23
CA GLN A 110 3.90 -8.16 -13.70
C GLN A 110 5.03 -8.23 -12.67
N LEU A 111 4.72 -8.00 -11.38
CA LEU A 111 5.67 -8.19 -10.29
C LEU A 111 6.16 -9.65 -10.23
N GLU A 112 5.23 -10.62 -10.23
CA GLU A 112 5.56 -12.05 -10.17
C GLU A 112 6.48 -12.44 -11.33
N GLN A 113 6.16 -12.01 -12.55
CA GLN A 113 6.97 -12.28 -13.73
C GLN A 113 8.38 -11.67 -13.61
N ALA A 114 8.49 -10.41 -13.18
CA ALA A 114 9.78 -9.75 -13.01
C ALA A 114 10.68 -10.45 -11.98
N VAL A 115 10.10 -10.96 -10.89
CA VAL A 115 10.81 -11.75 -9.87
C VAL A 115 11.28 -13.08 -10.46
N LEU A 116 10.41 -13.82 -11.15
CA LEU A 116 10.75 -15.10 -11.78
C LEU A 116 11.84 -14.94 -12.85
N ASP A 117 11.77 -13.89 -13.65
CA ASP A 117 12.80 -13.57 -14.66
C ASP A 117 14.17 -13.33 -13.99
N SER A 118 14.20 -12.64 -12.85
CA SER A 118 15.42 -12.43 -12.07
C SER A 118 15.99 -13.74 -11.51
N VAL A 119 15.14 -14.65 -11.03
CA VAL A 119 15.56 -15.98 -10.56
C VAL A 119 16.22 -16.76 -11.71
N HIS A 120 15.59 -16.74 -12.89
CA HIS A 120 16.09 -17.42 -14.08
C HIS A 120 17.43 -16.85 -14.57
N GLN A 121 17.59 -15.53 -14.59
CA GLN A 121 18.83 -14.88 -15.06
C GLN A 121 20.03 -15.29 -14.20
N GLY A 122 19.90 -15.29 -12.88
CA GLY A 122 21.02 -15.66 -12.03
C GLY A 122 21.27 -17.17 -11.90
N SER A 123 20.32 -18.02 -12.34
CA SER A 123 20.56 -19.46 -12.51
C SER A 123 21.51 -19.78 -13.68
N ASN A 124 21.50 -18.94 -14.73
CA ASN A 124 22.31 -19.14 -15.94
C ASN A 124 23.79 -18.74 -15.72
N SER A 125 24.09 -17.82 -14.82
CA SER A 125 25.47 -17.42 -14.49
C SER A 125 26.27 -18.46 -13.70
N ARG A 126 25.62 -19.50 -13.15
CA ARG A 126 26.29 -20.56 -12.36
C ARG A 126 26.57 -21.84 -13.14
N ARG A 127 26.29 -21.90 -14.44
CA ARG A 127 26.54 -23.09 -15.27
C ARG A 127 27.89 -23.04 -15.96
N ASP A 128 28.94 -23.18 -15.15
CA ASP A 128 30.20 -23.72 -15.62
C ASP A 128 30.36 -25.13 -15.04
N GLY A 129 30.35 -26.14 -15.91
CA GLY A 129 30.75 -27.51 -15.58
C GLY A 129 29.66 -28.53 -15.21
N ARG A 130 29.41 -29.44 -16.18
CA ARG A 130 29.03 -30.87 -16.04
C ARG A 130 27.53 -31.23 -15.99
N LEU A 131 27.06 -31.68 -17.16
CA LEU A 131 26.25 -32.88 -17.43
C LEU A 131 25.20 -33.30 -16.36
N SER A 132 23.92 -33.03 -16.64
CA SER A 132 22.84 -34.02 -16.48
C SER A 132 21.61 -33.60 -17.29
N ARG A 133 21.27 -34.34 -18.35
CA ARG A 133 20.26 -33.96 -19.36
C ARG A 133 18.86 -34.56 -19.14
N TYR A 134 18.60 -35.24 -18.02
CA TYR A 134 17.34 -35.98 -17.81
C TYR A 134 16.53 -35.63 -16.55
N GLY A 135 16.88 -34.57 -15.80
CA GLY A 135 16.15 -34.19 -14.56
C GLY A 135 15.85 -32.70 -14.36
N LEU A 136 16.17 -31.84 -15.33
CA LEU A 136 16.20 -30.38 -15.14
C LEU A 136 14.84 -29.67 -15.16
N SER A 137 13.79 -30.30 -15.69
CA SER A 137 12.46 -29.67 -15.80
C SER A 137 11.67 -29.70 -14.50
N TYR A 138 11.82 -30.75 -13.68
CA TYR A 138 11.11 -30.88 -12.40
C TYR A 138 11.70 -29.97 -11.32
N ALA A 139 13.03 -29.87 -11.24
CA ALA A 139 13.71 -28.97 -10.29
C ALA A 139 13.33 -27.50 -10.55
N ARG A 140 13.28 -27.07 -11.81
CA ARG A 140 12.93 -25.69 -12.18
C ARG A 140 11.49 -25.32 -11.83
N ARG A 141 10.53 -26.25 -12.00
CA ARG A 141 9.13 -26.01 -11.61
C ARG A 141 8.98 -25.88 -10.08
N SER A 142 9.72 -26.69 -9.32
CA SER A 142 9.71 -26.61 -7.85
C SER A 142 10.21 -25.25 -7.37
N ASP A 143 11.32 -24.75 -7.94
CA ASP A 143 11.88 -23.45 -7.57
C ASP A 143 10.92 -22.29 -7.88
N ASP A 144 10.23 -22.33 -9.02
CA ASP A 144 9.27 -21.29 -9.42
C ASP A 144 8.04 -21.27 -8.50
N ASP A 145 7.51 -22.44 -8.14
CA ASP A 145 6.36 -22.56 -7.25
C ASP A 145 6.72 -22.13 -5.82
N ASP A 146 7.94 -22.45 -5.35
CA ASP A 146 8.44 -21.99 -4.06
C ASP A 146 8.57 -20.45 -4.03
N VAL A 147 9.16 -19.84 -5.05
CA VAL A 147 9.28 -18.38 -5.17
C VAL A 147 7.90 -17.71 -5.22
N ARG A 148 6.96 -18.26 -6.00
CA ARG A 148 5.57 -17.77 -6.04
C ARG A 148 4.91 -17.81 -4.67
N SER A 149 5.06 -18.93 -3.95
CA SER A 149 4.46 -19.09 -2.62
C SER A 149 5.03 -18.09 -1.61
N GLN A 150 6.34 -17.85 -1.64
CA GLN A 150 7.00 -16.85 -0.80
C GLN A 150 6.57 -15.43 -1.15
N LEU A 151 6.52 -15.11 -2.45
CA LEU A 151 6.06 -13.79 -2.90
C LEU A 151 4.62 -13.52 -2.46
N ARG A 152 3.72 -14.51 -2.58
CA ARG A 152 2.35 -14.40 -2.03
C ARG A 152 2.36 -14.13 -0.54
N SER A 153 3.12 -14.91 0.22
CA SER A 153 3.21 -14.71 1.67
C SER A 153 3.74 -13.32 2.06
N ILE A 154 4.72 -12.79 1.34
CA ILE A 154 5.27 -11.44 1.58
C ILE A 154 4.20 -10.38 1.29
N MET A 155 3.50 -10.52 0.17
CA MET A 155 2.48 -9.57 -0.26
C MET A 155 1.22 -9.63 0.61
N ASP A 156 0.87 -10.80 1.14
CA ASP A 156 -0.20 -10.99 2.11
C ASP A 156 0.12 -10.34 3.48
N ASP A 157 1.41 -10.23 3.85
CA ASP A 157 1.86 -9.55 5.07
C ASP A 157 1.92 -8.01 4.93
N LEU A 158 1.68 -7.47 3.74
CA LEU A 158 1.74 -6.03 3.46
C LEU A 158 0.93 -5.17 4.46
N PRO A 159 -0.31 -5.53 4.85
CA PRO A 159 -1.05 -4.76 5.86
C PRO A 159 -0.34 -4.67 7.21
N ASN A 160 0.31 -5.75 7.66
CA ASN A 160 1.03 -5.79 8.94
C ASN A 160 2.33 -4.99 8.86
N ILE A 161 3.03 -5.07 7.73
CA ILE A 161 4.22 -4.25 7.46
C ILE A 161 3.86 -2.77 7.52
N MET A 162 2.74 -2.37 6.93
CA MET A 162 2.27 -0.97 6.97
C MET A 162 1.97 -0.49 8.39
N GLU A 163 1.27 -1.29 9.20
CA GLU A 163 0.99 -0.95 10.60
C GLU A 163 2.28 -0.78 11.42
N ARG A 164 3.25 -1.70 11.22
CA ARG A 164 4.56 -1.64 11.87
C ARG A 164 5.33 -0.37 11.49
N VAL A 165 5.38 -0.04 10.19
CA VAL A 165 6.08 1.15 9.68
C VAL A 165 5.43 2.44 10.18
N CYS A 166 4.11 2.46 10.29
CA CYS A 166 3.39 3.64 10.77
C CYS A 166 3.32 3.74 12.30
N GLY A 167 3.85 2.77 13.05
CA GLY A 167 3.93 2.80 14.52
C GLY A 167 2.60 2.60 15.24
N GLY A 168 1.58 2.01 14.61
CA GLY A 168 0.25 1.83 15.21
C GLY A 168 -0.70 0.96 14.39
N THR A 169 -1.89 0.71 14.92
CA THR A 169 -2.91 -0.12 14.25
C THR A 169 -3.88 0.71 13.43
N GLY A 170 -4.46 0.13 12.37
CA GLY A 170 -5.52 0.78 11.59
C GLY A 170 -6.86 0.95 12.34
N SER A 171 -6.95 0.51 13.60
CA SER A 171 -8.20 0.41 14.39
C SER A 171 -8.59 1.66 15.17
N GLY A 172 -7.74 2.70 15.22
CA GLY A 172 -8.15 3.97 15.83
C GLY A 172 -7.85 4.16 17.31
N SER A 173 -7.54 3.10 18.06
CA SER A 173 -7.72 3.06 19.52
C SER A 173 -6.53 3.48 20.39
N THR A 174 -5.29 3.44 19.90
CA THR A 174 -4.10 3.68 20.74
C THR A 174 -2.94 4.23 19.90
N ASN A 175 -2.39 5.39 20.29
CA ASN A 175 -1.23 6.07 19.67
C ASN A 175 -1.28 6.09 18.14
N GLY A 176 -2.28 6.75 17.58
CA GLY A 176 -2.55 6.69 16.15
C GLY A 176 -1.34 6.98 15.30
N LEU A 177 -1.02 6.01 14.44
CA LEU A 177 -0.10 6.05 13.30
C LEU A 177 0.92 7.21 13.36
N PRO A 178 1.80 7.28 14.40
CA PRO A 178 2.61 8.46 14.69
C PRO A 178 3.60 8.75 13.57
N ASP A 179 4.18 7.70 12.98
CA ASP A 179 5.23 7.79 11.97
C ASP A 179 4.66 8.08 10.57
N CYS A 180 3.36 7.89 10.39
CA CYS A 180 2.63 8.23 9.17
C CYS A 180 1.73 9.45 9.41
N SER A 181 2.32 10.54 9.91
CA SER A 181 1.61 11.79 10.16
C SER A 181 2.13 12.93 9.28
N TRP A 182 1.19 13.60 8.62
CA TRP A 182 1.37 14.81 7.82
C TRP A 182 0.59 16.01 8.42
N THR A 183 0.43 16.07 9.75
CA THR A 183 -0.39 17.12 10.41
C THR A 183 0.13 18.51 10.13
N SER A 184 1.43 18.71 10.31
CA SER A 184 2.07 20.01 10.13
C SER A 184 1.94 20.51 8.69
N PRO A 185 2.37 19.76 7.65
CA PRO A 185 2.24 20.23 6.28
C PRO A 185 0.78 20.40 5.85
N MET A 186 -0.15 19.56 6.33
CA MET A 186 -1.57 19.75 6.05
C MET A 186 -2.13 21.03 6.67
N LYS A 187 -1.78 21.34 7.93
CA LYS A 187 -2.20 22.59 8.58
C LYS A 187 -1.66 23.80 7.82
N GLU A 188 -0.38 23.78 7.46
CA GLU A 188 0.25 24.83 6.67
C GLU A 188 -0.45 25.01 5.32
N TYR A 189 -0.76 23.91 4.64
CA TYR A 189 -1.51 23.94 3.37
C TYR A 189 -2.92 24.50 3.53
N ILE A 190 -3.66 24.11 4.56
CA ILE A 190 -5.02 24.61 4.82
C ILE A 190 -5.03 26.11 5.06
N LEU A 191 -3.99 26.65 5.71
CA LEU A 191 -3.84 28.09 5.94
C LEU A 191 -3.57 28.88 4.64
N THR A 192 -3.32 28.22 3.50
CA THR A 192 -3.19 28.90 2.20
C THR A 192 -4.53 29.22 1.55
N PHE A 193 -5.63 28.62 2.03
CA PHE A 193 -6.97 28.90 1.51
C PHE A 193 -7.60 30.09 2.25
N PRO A 194 -8.27 31.01 1.52
CA PRO A 194 -8.89 32.20 2.08
C PRO A 194 -10.11 31.92 2.96
#